data_AF-A0A3B8VUP4-F1
#
_entry.id   AF-A0A3B8VUP4-F1
#
_cell.length_a   1.000
_cell.length_b   1.000
_cell.length_c   1.000
_cell.angle_alpha   90.00
_cell.angle_beta   90.00
_cell.angle_gamma   90.00
#
_symmetry.space_group_name_H-M   'P 1'
#
loop_
_entity.id
_entity.type
_entity.pdbx_description
1 polymer ?
#
loop_
_entity_poly.entity_id
_entity_poly.type
_entity_poly.pdbx_seq_one_letter_code
_entity_poly.pdbx_strand_id
1 'polypeptide(L)'
;MTTRRNFLKNTSLCALGGLFATKAAAMQAASLNTPAPMGTTAAKNIGLQIYSLGGELFANVPVGLKKLKDMGYATIELAGYSPGKVGNVDMMEFKKMADDAGLV
;
A
#
# COMPACT_ATOMS: atom_id res chain seq x y z
N MET A 1 38.01 42.29 11.49
CA MET A 1 38.92 41.16 11.22
C MET A 1 38.52 39.97 12.08
N THR A 2 38.15 38.84 11.48
CA THR A 2 37.86 37.60 12.21
C THR A 2 39.18 36.89 12.53
N THR A 3 39.49 36.71 13.82
CA THR A 3 40.71 35.97 14.23
C THR A 3 40.47 34.46 14.18
N ARG A 4 41.53 33.65 14.03
CA ARG A 4 41.43 32.17 14.05
C ARG A 4 40.72 31.65 15.30
N ARG A 5 40.95 32.30 16.44
CA ARG A 5 40.29 32.00 17.72
C ARG A 5 38.79 32.28 17.67
N ASN A 6 38.37 33.40 17.07
CA ASN A 6 36.95 33.75 16.95
C ASN A 6 36.24 32.83 15.95
N PHE A 7 36.91 32.45 14.85
CA PHE A 7 36.39 31.45 13.91
C PHE A 7 36.15 30.11 14.61
N LEU A 8 37.13 29.57 15.34
CA LEU A 8 36.98 28.27 15.99
C LEU A 8 35.87 28.26 17.05
N LYS A 9 35.71 29.34 17.82
CA LYS A 9 34.62 29.48 18.79
C LYS A 9 33.25 29.49 18.13
N ASN A 10 33.07 30.28 17.08
CA ASN A 10 31.78 30.39 16.40
C ASN A 10 31.42 29.10 15.66
N THR A 11 32.37 28.47 14.98
CA THR A 11 32.14 27.20 14.27
C THR A 11 31.84 26.06 15.25
N SER A 12 32.49 26.03 16.42
CA SER A 12 32.22 25.02 17.45
C SER A 12 30.83 25.22 18.08
N LEU A 13 30.41 26.46 18.31
CA LEU A 13 29.08 26.77 18.83
C LEU A 13 27.97 26.37 17.84
N CYS A 14 28.15 26.63 16.55
CA CYS A 14 27.21 26.19 15.51
C CYS A 14 27.13 24.66 15.41
N ALA A 15 28.26 23.94 15.51
CA ALA A 15 28.28 22.48 15.44
C ALA A 15 27.57 21.84 16.66
N LEU A 16 27.82 22.35 17.87
CA LEU A 16 27.15 21.88 19.08
C LEU A 16 25.65 22.24 19.08
N GLY A 17 25.31 23.48 18.71
CA GLY A 17 23.93 23.92 18.57
C GLY A 17 23.16 23.11 17.52
N GLY A 18 23.80 22.78 16.40
CA GLY A 18 23.27 21.89 15.37
C GLY A 18 22.95 20.50 15.92
N LEU A 19 23.87 19.89 16.67
CA LEU A 19 23.69 18.53 17.19
C LEU A 19 22.57 18.43 18.24
N PHE A 20 22.39 19.46 19.08
CA PHE A 20 21.26 19.52 20.03
C PHE A 20 19.93 19.84 19.35
N ALA A 21 19.93 20.71 18.32
CA ALA A 21 18.75 20.97 17.50
C ALA A 21 18.30 19.72 16.73
N THR A 22 19.24 18.89 16.24
CA THR A 22 18.92 17.61 15.59
C THR A 22 18.25 16.64 16.56
N LYS A 23 18.70 16.58 17.84
CA LYS A 23 18.08 15.71 18.85
C LYS A 23 16.68 16.19 19.26
N ALA A 24 16.48 17.50 19.43
CA ALA A 24 15.16 18.05 19.73
C ALA A 24 14.17 17.87 18.56
N ALA A 25 14.63 18.08 17.32
CA ALA A 25 13.83 17.83 16.12
C ALA A 25 13.49 16.34 15.93
N ALA A 26 14.41 15.43 16.26
CA ALA A 26 14.14 13.99 16.25
C ALA A 26 13.12 13.56 17.32
N MET A 27 13.14 14.18 18.50
CA MET A 27 12.13 13.94 19.55
C MET A 27 10.75 14.53 19.17
N GLN A 28 10.72 15.65 18.46
CA GLN A 28 9.47 16.22 17.92
C GLN A 28 8.88 15.37 16.78
N ALA A 29 9.73 14.76 15.94
CA ALA A 29 9.31 13.81 14.90
C ALA A 29 8.73 12.51 15.48
N ALA A 30 9.25 12.02 16.61
CA ALA A 30 8.68 10.87 17.31
C ALA A 30 7.29 11.17 17.92
N SER A 31 7.01 12.43 18.27
CA SER A 31 5.69 12.88 18.77
C SER A 31 4.66 13.11 17.67
N LEU A 32 5.07 13.13 16.39
CA LEU A 32 4.16 13.22 15.23
C LEU A 32 3.68 11.84 14.76
N ASN A 33 4.09 10.76 15.44
CA ASN A 33 3.61 9.42 15.17
C ASN A 33 2.20 9.14 15.74
N THR A 34 1.46 10.19 16.13
CA THR A 34 0.00 10.11 16.17
C THR A 34 -0.48 9.89 14.74
N PRO A 35 -1.06 8.72 14.41
CA PRO A 35 -1.73 8.58 13.12
C PRO A 35 -2.75 9.71 13.03
N ALA A 36 -2.64 10.53 11.98
CA ALA A 36 -3.70 11.47 11.67
C ALA A 36 -5.02 10.70 11.71
N PRO A 37 -6.12 11.27 12.25
CA PRO A 37 -7.42 10.64 12.08
C PRO A 37 -7.58 10.49 10.57
N MET A 38 -7.51 9.24 10.09
CA MET A 38 -7.87 8.93 8.72
C MET A 38 -9.32 9.35 8.61
N GLY A 39 -9.55 10.59 8.16
CA GLY A 39 -10.87 11.02 7.74
C GLY A 39 -11.35 9.92 6.81
N THR A 40 -12.47 9.30 7.17
CA THR A 40 -12.99 8.06 6.57
C THR A 40 -12.76 8.09 5.08
N THR A 41 -11.68 7.46 4.62
CA THR A 41 -11.33 7.46 3.20
C THR A 41 -12.48 6.74 2.55
N ALA A 42 -13.33 7.46 1.81
CA ALA A 42 -14.47 6.87 1.13
C ALA A 42 -13.97 5.62 0.40
N ALA A 43 -14.66 4.49 0.62
CA ALA A 43 -14.23 3.21 0.08
C ALA A 43 -13.99 3.37 -1.43
N LYS A 44 -12.74 3.21 -1.85
CA LYS A 44 -12.37 3.33 -3.27
C LYS A 44 -12.85 2.06 -3.96
N ASN A 45 -13.63 2.20 -5.02
CA ASN A 45 -14.01 1.09 -5.88
C ASN A 45 -12.89 0.84 -6.88
N ILE A 46 -12.01 -0.12 -6.58
CA ILE A 46 -10.85 -0.46 -7.42
C ILE A 46 -11.15 -1.78 -8.14
N GLY A 47 -11.06 -1.78 -9.47
CA GLY A 47 -11.17 -2.99 -10.29
C GLY A 47 -9.81 -3.62 -10.57
N LEU A 48 -9.80 -4.94 -10.80
CA LEU A 48 -8.62 -5.69 -11.22
C LEU A 48 -8.89 -6.52 -12.47
N GLN A 49 -8.08 -6.34 -13.50
CA GLN A 49 -8.04 -7.25 -14.64
C GLN A 49 -7.27 -8.51 -14.25
N ILE A 50 -7.94 -9.67 -14.21
CA ILE A 50 -7.33 -10.91 -13.69
C ILE A 50 -6.20 -11.45 -14.57
N TYR A 51 -6.06 -10.97 -15.82
CA TYR A 51 -4.88 -11.23 -16.63
C TYR A 51 -3.58 -10.84 -15.92
N SER A 52 -3.60 -9.79 -15.08
CA SER A 52 -2.44 -9.35 -14.28
C SER A 52 -1.93 -10.41 -13.30
N LEU A 53 -2.73 -11.42 -12.97
CA LEU A 53 -2.38 -12.51 -12.06
C LEU A 53 -1.78 -13.73 -12.79
N GLY A 54 -1.83 -13.74 -14.12
CA GLY A 54 -1.37 -14.88 -14.93
C GLY A 54 -2.03 -16.19 -14.51
N GLY A 55 -1.22 -17.21 -14.22
CA GLY A 55 -1.69 -18.53 -13.79
C GLY A 55 -2.00 -18.63 -12.28
N GLU A 56 -1.62 -17.65 -11.46
CA GLU A 56 -1.70 -17.75 -10.00
C GLU A 56 -3.15 -17.86 -9.50
N LEU A 57 -4.06 -17.08 -10.09
CA LEU A 57 -5.48 -17.13 -9.75
C LEU A 57 -6.07 -18.52 -10.01
N PHE A 58 -5.67 -19.16 -11.10
CA PHE A 58 -6.24 -20.42 -11.55
C PHE A 58 -5.69 -21.65 -10.82
N ALA A 59 -4.57 -21.52 -10.08
CA ALA A 59 -4.07 -22.58 -9.23
C ALA A 59 -5.05 -22.91 -8.08
N ASN A 60 -5.75 -21.90 -7.57
CA ASN A 60 -6.82 -22.05 -6.58
C ASN A 60 -7.76 -20.83 -6.62
N VAL A 61 -8.78 -20.91 -7.47
CA VAL A 61 -9.71 -19.79 -7.74
C VAL A 61 -10.43 -19.31 -6.47
N PRO A 62 -11.05 -20.17 -5.63
CA PRO A 62 -11.74 -19.71 -4.43
C PRO A 62 -10.84 -18.95 -3.45
N VAL A 63 -9.60 -19.42 -3.25
CA VAL A 63 -8.65 -18.76 -2.34
C VAL A 63 -8.12 -17.48 -2.96
N GLY A 64 -7.84 -17.46 -4.26
CA GLY A 64 -7.39 -16.27 -4.98
C GLY A 64 -8.40 -15.14 -4.92
N LEU A 65 -9.68 -15.43 -5.19
CA LEU A 65 -10.76 -14.44 -5.15
C LEU A 65 -10.95 -13.83 -3.75
N LYS A 66 -10.88 -14.63 -2.69
CA LYS A 66 -10.91 -14.11 -1.31
C LYS A 66 -9.74 -13.16 -1.03
N LYS A 67 -8.52 -13.52 -1.46
CA LYS A 67 -7.36 -12.63 -1.33
C LYS A 67 -7.54 -11.31 -2.08
N LEU A 68 -8.13 -11.32 -3.27
CA LEU A 68 -8.43 -10.09 -4.00
C LEU A 68 -9.36 -9.17 -3.19
N LYS A 69 -10.39 -9.76 -2.57
CA LYS A 69 -11.29 -9.01 -1.69
C LYS A 69 -10.57 -8.43 -0.48
N ASP A 70 -9.74 -9.24 0.18
CA ASP A 70 -8.96 -8.82 1.36
C ASP A 70 -7.95 -7.70 1.03
N MET A 71 -7.42 -7.69 -0.20
CA MET A 71 -6.57 -6.60 -0.71
C MET A 71 -7.34 -5.31 -1.03
N GLY A 72 -8.68 -5.34 -1.02
CA GLY A 72 -9.52 -4.17 -1.25
C GLY A 72 -9.97 -3.98 -2.69
N TYR A 73 -9.83 -4.99 -3.57
CA TYR A 73 -10.45 -4.95 -4.88
C TYR A 73 -11.96 -5.13 -4.76
N ALA A 74 -12.71 -4.35 -5.52
CA ALA A 74 -14.16 -4.33 -5.55
C ALA A 74 -14.72 -5.12 -6.73
N THR A 75 -14.07 -5.01 -7.89
CA THR A 75 -14.51 -5.66 -9.13
C THR A 75 -13.39 -6.43 -9.80
N ILE A 76 -13.75 -7.43 -10.60
CA ILE A 76 -12.80 -8.17 -11.43
C ILE A 76 -13.23 -8.18 -12.89
N GLU A 77 -12.28 -7.96 -13.79
CA GLU A 77 -12.49 -8.16 -15.22
C GLU A 77 -11.91 -9.52 -15.62
N LEU A 78 -12.70 -10.30 -16.36
CA LEU A 78 -12.35 -11.67 -16.74
C LEU A 78 -11.27 -11.72 -17.81
N ALA A 79 -10.44 -12.77 -17.75
CA ALA A 79 -9.46 -13.12 -18.77
C ALA A 79 -9.38 -14.64 -18.95
N GLY A 80 -8.87 -15.08 -20.11
CA GLY A 80 -8.72 -16.51 -20.40
C GLY A 80 -10.05 -17.21 -20.67
N TYR A 81 -11.01 -16.49 -21.26
CA TYR A 81 -12.26 -17.10 -21.72
C TYR A 81 -11.99 -18.15 -22.80
N SER A 82 -12.63 -19.30 -22.63
CA SER A 82 -12.72 -20.41 -23.57
C SER A 82 -14.18 -20.86 -23.57
N PRO A 83 -14.73 -21.57 -24.58
CA PRO A 83 -16.17 -21.81 -24.69
C PRO A 83 -16.84 -22.28 -23.38
N GLY A 84 -17.58 -21.36 -22.73
CA GLY A 84 -18.27 -21.57 -21.45
C GLY A 84 -17.40 -21.58 -20.19
N LYS A 85 -16.10 -21.26 -20.28
CA LYS A 85 -15.13 -21.39 -19.19
C LYS A 85 -14.22 -20.17 -19.05
N VAL A 86 -13.73 -19.94 -17.84
CA VAL A 86 -12.66 -19.00 -17.52
C VAL A 86 -11.48 -19.81 -16.98
N GLY A 87 -10.40 -19.91 -17.76
CA GLY A 87 -9.37 -20.91 -17.52
C GLY A 87 -9.94 -22.32 -17.57
N ASN A 88 -9.91 -23.04 -16.45
CA ASN A 88 -10.44 -24.40 -16.32
C ASN A 88 -11.80 -24.48 -15.60
N VAL A 89 -12.36 -23.34 -15.16
CA VAL A 89 -13.59 -23.28 -14.36
C VAL A 89 -14.77 -22.91 -15.25
N ASP A 90 -15.93 -23.55 -15.03
CA ASP A 90 -17.17 -23.17 -15.71
C ASP A 90 -17.53 -21.71 -15.39
N MET A 91 -18.04 -20.97 -16.38
CA MET A 91 -18.31 -19.54 -16.23
C MET A 91 -19.32 -19.25 -15.10
N MET A 92 -20.36 -20.07 -14.95
CA MET A 92 -21.38 -19.88 -13.92
C MET A 92 -20.84 -20.22 -12.54
N GLU A 93 -20.00 -21.25 -12.47
CA GLU A 93 -19.30 -21.62 -11.24
C GLU A 93 -18.30 -20.53 -10.82
N PHE A 94 -17.51 -20.01 -11.77
CA PHE A 94 -16.59 -18.90 -11.52
C PHE A 94 -17.34 -17.66 -11.02
N LYS A 95 -18.46 -17.31 -11.66
CA LYS A 95 -19.31 -16.21 -11.20
C LYS A 95 -19.78 -16.43 -9.77
N LYS A 96 -20.28 -17.62 -9.45
CA LYS A 96 -20.71 -17.96 -8.09
C LYS A 96 -19.57 -17.80 -7.09
N MET A 97 -18.36 -18.25 -7.41
CA MET A 97 -17.19 -18.10 -6.54
C MET A 97 -16.82 -16.63 -6.31
N ALA A 98 -16.93 -15.79 -7.34
CA ALA A 98 -16.69 -14.34 -7.22
C ALA A 98 -17.74 -13.66 -6.35
N ASP A 99 -19.02 -13.96 -6.57
CA ASP A 99 -20.14 -13.45 -5.77
C ASP A 99 -19.98 -13.86 -4.29
N ASP A 100 -19.68 -15.14 -4.04
CA ASP A 100 -19.46 -15.68 -2.69
C ASP A 100 -18.23 -15.05 -1.99
N ALA A 101 -17.27 -14.53 -2.76
CA ALA A 101 -16.11 -13.77 -2.26
C ALA A 101 -16.40 -12.26 -2.12
N GLY A 102 -17.58 -11.78 -2.51
CA GLY A 102 -17.96 -10.37 -2.45
C GLY A 102 -17.27 -9.49 -3.49
N LEU A 103 -16.91 -10.08 -4.64
CA LEU A 103 -16.41 -9.40 -5.83
C LEU A 103 -17.54 -9.29 -6.86
N VAL A 104 -17.48 -8.26 -7.69
CA VAL A 104 -18.45 -7.98 -8.76
C VAL A 104 -17.80 -8.05 -10.13
#